data_AF-A0A956EZL0-F1
#
_entry.id   AF-A0A956EZL0-F1
#
_cell.length_a   1.000
_cell.length_b   1.000
_cell.length_c   1.000
_cell.angle_alpha   90.00
_cell.angle_beta   90.00
_cell.angle_gamma   90.00
#
_symmetry.space_group_name_H-M   'P 1'
#
loop_
_entity.id
_entity.type
_entity.pdbx_description
1 polymer ?
#
loop_
_entity_poly.entity_id
_entity_poly.type
_entity_poly.pdbx_seq_one_letter_code
_entity_poly.pdbx_strand_id
1 'polypeptide(L)'
;MKSLVQVAFIAALLCFPVSAFAKAPSPSCSEGPWIALSWGDDWSAEQRRAVLEHLRRGFEVYGVAVCEREAAPARQPLAEVRFAATDADSVSLSVDVKDRVTQKRVGRDVDVRGYSREAQALAIAIATEELVRASWVELELESPREQQTAAPRASTPAPDVVHRVNQDSIGTAAAGLRIDVRGAFEFYAGGQTHLGGDLTLRQNLTGDLGLGFALGPRLALRDTSRLGSVDAKLMAGETFLFLDLLHGEMLRLGWEVGVRGGLVRFESDPTSGAEVTRSAGLLVAKTSIGLDLALDTTWYLALNAGVGHTLVGATATGRGRELTGVSGLELHSSLGLGGRW
;
A
#
# COMPACT_ATOMS: atom_id res chain seq x y z
N MET A 1 35.57 -35.25 0.59
CA MET A 1 35.44 -34.64 -0.75
C MET A 1 34.10 -33.91 -0.82
N LYS A 2 34.16 -32.57 -0.88
CA LYS A 2 33.23 -31.56 -1.45
C LYS A 2 31.72 -31.86 -1.38
N SER A 3 30.82 -31.10 -0.76
CA SER A 3 30.81 -29.74 -0.23
C SER A 3 29.62 -29.68 0.75
N LEU A 4 29.89 -29.36 2.02
CA LEU A 4 28.89 -29.24 3.08
C LEU A 4 29.14 -27.89 3.76
N VAL A 5 29.10 -26.82 2.96
CA VAL A 5 29.32 -25.43 3.36
C VAL A 5 28.37 -24.58 2.51
N GLN A 6 27.68 -23.62 3.14
CA GLN A 6 26.73 -22.63 2.58
C GLN A 6 25.23 -22.95 2.59
N VAL A 7 24.63 -23.17 3.78
CA VAL A 7 23.21 -22.81 4.03
C VAL A 7 23.05 -21.90 5.27
N ALA A 8 24.13 -21.51 5.93
CA ALA A 8 24.11 -20.63 7.10
C ALA A 8 24.38 -19.16 6.71
N PHE A 9 23.53 -18.56 5.87
CA PHE A 9 23.49 -17.11 5.63
C PHE A 9 22.08 -16.81 5.12
N ILE A 10 21.18 -16.28 5.97
CA ILE A 10 19.91 -15.56 5.67
C ILE A 10 19.04 -15.40 6.94
N ALA A 11 19.33 -16.07 8.06
CA ALA A 11 18.51 -15.95 9.29
C ALA A 11 18.87 -14.77 10.23
N ALA A 12 19.86 -13.94 9.92
CA ALA A 12 20.41 -12.95 10.86
C ALA A 12 20.02 -11.47 10.59
N LEU A 13 19.10 -11.19 9.66
CA LEU A 13 18.80 -9.80 9.22
C LEU A 13 17.43 -9.24 9.66
N LEU A 14 16.70 -9.91 10.54
CA LEU A 14 15.35 -9.47 10.98
C LEU A 14 15.21 -9.20 12.48
N CYS A 15 16.32 -8.93 13.18
CA CYS A 15 16.27 -8.34 14.52
C CYS A 15 16.60 -6.85 14.44
N PHE A 16 15.77 -6.06 13.73
CA PHE A 16 15.80 -4.61 13.93
C PHE A 16 15.11 -4.31 15.26
N PRO A 17 15.76 -3.61 16.20
CA PRO A 17 15.09 -3.15 17.40
C PRO A 17 13.98 -2.20 16.97
N VAL A 18 12.74 -2.51 17.37
CA VAL A 18 11.63 -1.56 17.31
C VAL A 18 11.97 -0.44 18.27
N SER A 19 12.67 0.58 17.79
CA SER A 19 12.87 1.81 18.54
C SER A 19 11.49 2.38 18.82
N ALA A 20 11.13 2.46 20.11
CA ALA A 20 9.97 3.22 20.54
C ALA A 20 10.17 4.66 20.06
N PHE A 21 9.48 5.04 18.98
CA PHE A 21 9.45 6.42 18.54
C PHE A 21 8.83 7.22 19.68
N ALA A 22 9.67 8.01 20.37
CA ALA A 22 9.18 9.00 21.32
C ALA A 22 8.23 9.90 20.54
N LYS A 23 6.94 9.86 20.91
CA LYS A 23 5.91 10.67 20.29
C LYS A 23 6.34 12.13 20.43
N ALA A 24 6.60 12.80 19.31
CA ALA A 24 6.90 14.22 19.33
C ALA A 24 5.74 14.94 20.06
N PRO A 25 6.03 15.92 20.94
CA PRO A 25 4.97 16.68 21.56
C PRO A 25 4.12 17.32 20.46
N SER A 26 2.81 17.19 20.57
CA SER A 26 1.89 17.77 19.59
C SER A 26 2.14 19.28 19.47
N PRO A 27 2.17 19.83 18.25
CA PRO A 27 2.50 21.23 18.03
C PRO A 27 1.55 22.14 18.84
N SER A 28 2.12 23.07 19.59
CA SER A 28 1.35 24.06 20.33
C SER A 28 0.74 25.06 19.36
N CYS A 29 -0.51 25.48 19.55
CA CYS A 29 -1.11 26.45 18.64
C CYS A 29 -0.44 27.83 18.67
N SER A 30 0.37 28.11 19.69
CA SER A 30 1.26 29.28 19.77
C SER A 30 2.42 29.26 18.78
N GLU A 31 2.82 28.08 18.31
CA GLU A 31 4.02 27.89 17.49
C GLU A 31 3.63 27.27 16.14
N GLY A 32 3.64 28.09 15.09
CA GLY A 32 3.43 27.64 13.71
C GLY A 32 2.01 27.84 13.16
N PRO A 33 1.69 27.19 12.03
CA PRO A 33 0.36 27.22 11.43
C PRO A 33 -0.66 26.45 12.28
N TRP A 34 -1.88 26.99 12.40
CA TRP A 34 -2.91 26.35 13.20
C TRP A 34 -4.33 26.60 12.69
N ILE A 35 -5.24 25.67 12.97
CA ILE A 35 -6.67 25.70 12.61
C ILE A 35 -7.49 25.92 13.89
N ALA A 36 -8.42 26.88 13.84
CA ALA A 36 -9.33 27.17 14.93
C ALA A 36 -10.64 26.39 14.78
N LEU A 37 -11.05 25.69 15.85
CA LEU A 37 -12.34 25.04 15.93
C LEU A 37 -13.32 25.85 16.79
N SER A 38 -14.56 25.93 16.34
CA SER A 38 -15.67 26.53 17.08
C SER A 38 -16.88 25.59 17.02
N TRP A 39 -17.60 25.50 18.12
CA TRP A 39 -18.69 24.53 18.30
C TRP A 39 -20.01 25.26 18.54
N GLY A 40 -21.09 24.74 17.98
CA GLY A 40 -22.45 25.13 18.33
C GLY A 40 -22.85 24.62 19.71
N ASP A 41 -23.94 25.16 20.25
CA ASP A 41 -24.37 24.91 21.63
C ASP A 41 -24.74 23.44 21.89
N ASP A 42 -25.19 22.71 20.85
CA ASP A 42 -25.66 21.32 20.96
C ASP A 42 -24.55 20.27 21.11
N TRP A 43 -23.28 20.68 21.07
CA TRP A 43 -22.14 19.76 21.15
C TRP A 43 -21.73 19.47 22.59
N SER A 44 -21.79 18.21 23.01
CA SER A 44 -21.27 17.81 24.33
C SER A 44 -19.74 17.88 24.39
N ALA A 45 -19.18 18.12 25.58
CA ALA A 45 -17.73 18.18 25.78
C ALA A 45 -17.00 16.87 25.39
N GLU A 46 -17.69 15.73 25.51
CA GLU A 46 -17.17 14.43 25.08
C GLU A 46 -17.02 14.35 23.55
N GLN A 47 -18.06 14.76 22.81
CA GLN A 47 -18.02 14.79 21.33
C GLN A 47 -16.95 15.76 20.82
N ARG A 48 -16.86 16.97 21.40
CA ARG A 48 -15.84 17.97 21.05
C ARG A 48 -14.43 17.39 21.19
N ARG A 49 -14.15 16.74 22.32
CA ARG A 49 -12.86 16.11 22.61
C ARG A 49 -12.51 14.99 21.64
N ALA A 50 -13.47 14.11 21.32
CA ALA A 50 -13.24 13.00 20.40
C ALA A 50 -12.91 13.47 18.98
N VAL A 51 -13.68 14.44 18.46
CA VAL A 51 -13.42 15.03 17.13
C VAL A 51 -12.08 15.77 17.11
N LEU A 52 -11.78 16.57 18.13
CA LEU A 52 -10.51 17.28 18.25
C LEU A 52 -9.31 16.33 18.27
N GLU A 53 -9.41 15.19 18.95
CA GLU A 53 -8.34 14.18 18.99
C GLU A 53 -8.05 13.59 17.60
N HIS A 54 -9.09 13.24 16.84
CA HIS A 54 -8.92 12.75 15.47
C HIS A 54 -8.32 13.82 14.55
N LEU A 55 -8.81 15.06 14.62
CA LEU A 55 -8.29 16.17 13.82
C LEU A 55 -6.81 16.46 14.12
N ARG A 56 -6.40 16.45 15.39
CA ARG A 56 -5.00 16.66 15.77
C ARG A 56 -4.09 15.60 15.15
N ARG A 57 -4.51 14.33 15.15
CA ARG A 57 -3.75 13.23 14.54
C ARG A 57 -3.67 13.36 13.02
N GLY A 58 -4.78 13.72 12.37
CA GLY A 58 -4.82 13.92 10.91
C GLY A 58 -3.92 15.08 10.47
N PHE A 59 -3.97 16.20 11.18
CA PHE A 59 -3.19 17.39 10.83
C PHE A 59 -1.72 17.39 11.30
N GLU A 60 -1.35 16.49 12.22
CA GLU A 60 0.04 16.32 12.69
C GLU A 60 1.00 16.01 11.53
N VAL A 61 0.55 15.23 10.54
CA VAL A 61 1.35 14.86 9.35
C VAL A 61 1.73 16.08 8.51
N TYR A 62 0.93 17.15 8.56
CA TYR A 62 1.18 18.40 7.83
C TYR A 62 1.86 19.47 8.70
N GLY A 63 2.19 19.17 9.95
CA GLY A 63 2.77 20.14 10.89
C GLY A 63 1.82 21.29 11.23
N VAL A 64 0.50 21.07 11.14
CA VAL A 64 -0.52 22.08 11.45
C VAL A 64 -1.19 21.73 12.78
N ALA A 65 -1.20 22.69 13.72
CA ALA A 65 -1.86 22.48 15.01
C ALA A 65 -3.37 22.68 14.90
N VAL A 66 -4.16 21.96 15.69
CA VAL A 66 -5.63 22.12 15.77
C VAL A 66 -6.04 22.45 17.20
N CYS A 67 -6.70 23.59 17.37
CA CYS A 67 -7.13 24.09 18.68
C CYS A 67 -8.55 24.63 18.67
N GLU A 68 -9.19 24.56 19.82
CA GLU A 68 -10.43 25.28 20.08
C GLU A 68 -10.15 26.79 20.15
N ARG A 69 -11.07 27.59 19.61
CA ARG A 69 -10.90 29.05 19.49
C ARG A 69 -10.67 29.75 20.83
N GLU A 70 -11.29 29.25 21.91
CA GLU A 70 -11.16 29.82 23.27
C GLU A 70 -9.76 29.62 23.85
N ALA A 71 -9.03 28.59 23.40
CA ALA A 71 -7.67 28.27 23.83
C ALA A 71 -6.59 28.85 22.90
N ALA A 72 -6.98 29.67 21.93
CA ALA A 72 -6.09 30.12 20.87
C ALA A 72 -5.17 31.30 21.26
N PRO A 73 -3.95 31.35 20.71
CA PRO A 73 -3.06 32.50 20.87
C PRO A 73 -3.56 33.74 20.10
N ALA A 74 -2.90 34.88 20.29
CA ALA A 74 -3.20 36.14 19.59
C ALA A 74 -3.00 36.09 18.07
N ARG A 75 -2.24 35.11 17.55
CA ARG A 75 -1.98 34.95 16.11
C ARG A 75 -3.22 34.42 15.40
N GLN A 76 -3.57 34.97 14.24
CA GLN A 76 -4.71 34.50 13.45
C GLN A 76 -4.52 33.05 12.97
N PRO A 77 -5.59 32.22 12.97
CA PRO A 77 -5.53 30.88 12.42
C PRO A 77 -5.41 30.91 10.90
N LEU A 78 -4.92 29.80 10.36
CA LEU A 78 -4.99 29.47 8.94
C LEU A 78 -6.45 29.41 8.49
N ALA A 79 -7.22 28.54 9.14
CA ALA A 79 -8.62 28.31 8.88
C ALA A 79 -9.43 28.34 10.17
N GLU A 80 -10.68 28.79 10.07
CA GLU A 80 -11.68 28.61 11.11
C GLU A 80 -12.65 27.51 10.66
N VAL A 81 -12.98 26.58 11.56
CA VAL A 81 -13.95 25.52 11.33
C VAL A 81 -15.06 25.69 12.34
N ARG A 82 -16.30 25.72 11.87
CA ARG A 82 -17.49 25.81 12.72
C ARG A 82 -18.29 24.52 12.61
N PHE A 83 -18.65 23.95 13.75
CA PHE A 83 -19.55 22.81 13.82
C PHE A 83 -20.91 23.29 14.32
N ALA A 84 -21.99 22.91 13.65
CA ALA A 84 -23.35 23.17 14.10
C ALA A 84 -24.14 21.85 14.05
N ALA A 85 -25.00 21.58 15.02
CA ALA A 85 -25.98 20.50 14.85
C ALA A 85 -27.16 21.03 14.02
N THR A 86 -27.78 20.18 13.20
CA THR A 86 -29.00 20.55 12.45
C THR A 86 -30.23 19.92 13.04
N ASP A 87 -30.11 18.67 13.51
CA ASP A 87 -31.13 17.99 14.30
C ASP A 87 -30.50 16.94 15.24
N ALA A 88 -31.33 16.20 15.99
CA ALA A 88 -30.88 15.22 16.97
C ALA A 88 -30.28 13.94 16.35
N ASP A 89 -30.60 13.65 15.09
CA ASP A 89 -30.22 12.43 14.38
C ASP A 89 -29.29 12.70 13.18
N SER A 90 -29.05 13.96 12.80
CA SER A 90 -28.22 14.39 11.68
C SER A 90 -27.33 15.58 12.07
N VAL A 91 -26.06 15.54 11.64
CA VAL A 91 -25.07 16.58 11.92
C VAL A 91 -24.69 17.27 10.61
N SER A 92 -25.33 18.37 10.28
CA SER A 92 -24.89 19.31 9.22
C SER A 92 -23.53 19.89 9.61
N LEU A 93 -22.50 19.46 8.89
CA LEU A 93 -21.14 19.90 9.13
C LEU A 93 -20.82 21.15 8.28
N SER A 94 -21.34 22.31 8.65
CA SER A 94 -20.98 23.54 7.93
C SER A 94 -19.57 24.04 8.30
N VAL A 95 -18.52 23.46 7.71
CA VAL A 95 -17.14 23.96 7.84
C VAL A 95 -16.99 25.30 7.14
N ASP A 96 -17.10 26.37 7.90
CA ASP A 96 -16.93 27.71 7.37
C ASP A 96 -15.44 28.07 7.28
N VAL A 97 -14.70 27.46 6.33
CA VAL A 97 -13.26 27.72 6.16
C VAL A 97 -13.05 29.18 5.75
N LYS A 98 -12.85 30.06 6.72
CA LYS A 98 -12.46 31.44 6.43
C LYS A 98 -10.97 31.48 6.15
N ASP A 99 -10.57 31.04 4.96
CA ASP A 99 -9.20 31.18 4.48
C ASP A 99 -8.87 32.68 4.29
N ARG A 100 -7.73 33.09 4.87
CA ARG A 100 -7.19 34.46 4.82
C ARG A 100 -6.86 34.90 3.40
N VAL A 101 -6.55 33.96 2.50
CA VAL A 101 -6.12 34.25 1.12
C VAL A 101 -7.31 34.40 0.19
N THR A 102 -8.28 33.48 0.24
CA THR A 102 -9.40 33.44 -0.73
C THR A 102 -10.74 33.93 -0.18
N GLN A 103 -10.90 34.06 1.13
CA GLN A 103 -12.20 34.32 1.79
C GLN A 103 -13.32 33.34 1.39
N LYS A 104 -12.96 32.14 0.91
CA LYS A 104 -13.89 31.17 0.34
C LYS A 104 -14.52 30.29 1.42
N ARG A 105 -15.84 30.37 1.59
CA ARG A 105 -16.63 29.49 2.48
C ARG A 105 -16.99 28.17 1.79
N VAL A 106 -16.72 27.02 2.43
CA VAL A 106 -17.02 25.67 1.90
C VAL A 106 -17.69 24.73 2.93
N GLY A 107 -19.02 24.60 2.90
CA GLY A 107 -19.75 23.69 3.81
C GLY A 107 -20.18 22.37 3.17
N ARG A 108 -20.45 21.33 4.00
CA ARG A 108 -21.09 20.08 3.57
C ARG A 108 -21.87 19.43 4.71
N ASP A 109 -23.05 18.89 4.44
CA ASP A 109 -23.78 18.11 5.46
C ASP A 109 -23.23 16.68 5.58
N VAL A 110 -23.04 16.18 6.80
CA VAL A 110 -22.53 14.83 7.06
C VAL A 110 -23.62 14.02 7.76
N ASP A 111 -24.23 13.10 7.01
CA ASP A 111 -25.17 12.15 7.60
C ASP A 111 -24.40 11.14 8.47
N VAL A 112 -24.63 11.20 9.77
CA VAL A 112 -23.99 10.33 10.77
C VAL A 112 -24.95 9.30 11.38
N ARG A 113 -26.14 9.15 10.80
CA ARG A 113 -27.14 8.17 11.27
C ARG A 113 -26.60 6.75 11.15
N GLY A 114 -26.82 5.97 12.20
CA GLY A 114 -26.38 4.58 12.25
C GLY A 114 -24.90 4.38 12.59
N TYR A 115 -24.10 5.45 12.72
CA TYR A 115 -22.75 5.33 13.27
C TYR A 115 -22.76 5.27 14.80
N SER A 116 -21.84 4.46 15.36
CA SER A 116 -21.53 4.52 16.79
C SER A 116 -20.90 5.86 17.15
N ARG A 117 -20.99 6.30 18.41
CA ARG A 117 -20.45 7.60 18.85
C ARG A 117 -18.99 7.82 18.47
N GLU A 118 -18.16 6.77 18.54
CA GLU A 118 -16.75 6.82 18.11
C GLU A 118 -16.62 7.00 16.59
N ALA A 119 -17.39 6.24 15.81
CA ALA A 119 -17.40 6.35 14.36
C ALA A 119 -17.93 7.71 13.87
N GLN A 120 -18.87 8.32 14.60
CA GLN A 120 -19.34 9.69 14.32
C GLN A 120 -18.18 10.69 14.43
N ALA A 121 -17.41 10.63 15.51
CA ALA A 121 -16.28 11.54 15.71
C ALA A 121 -15.23 11.43 14.60
N LEU A 122 -14.92 10.19 14.18
CA LEU A 122 -13.99 9.93 13.07
C LEU A 122 -14.55 10.44 11.73
N ALA A 123 -15.81 10.14 11.40
CA ALA A 123 -16.44 10.56 10.15
C ALA A 123 -16.45 12.10 10.01
N ILE A 124 -16.76 12.80 11.11
CA ILE A 124 -16.75 14.27 11.21
C ILE A 124 -15.32 14.81 11.00
N ALA A 125 -14.32 14.17 11.59
CA ALA A 125 -12.92 14.57 11.44
C ALA A 125 -12.44 14.40 9.99
N ILE A 126 -12.75 13.28 9.34
CA ILE A 126 -12.39 13.02 7.93
C ILE A 126 -13.04 14.05 7.01
N ALA A 127 -14.35 14.29 7.16
CA ALA A 127 -15.06 15.27 6.34
C ALA A 127 -14.51 16.69 6.51
N THR A 128 -14.09 17.04 7.73
CA THR A 128 -13.43 18.32 8.01
C THR A 128 -12.06 18.41 7.34
N GLU A 129 -11.23 17.36 7.41
CA GLU A 129 -9.93 17.32 6.74
C GLU A 129 -10.08 17.47 5.23
N GLU A 130 -11.03 16.77 4.62
CA GLU A 130 -11.35 16.89 3.19
C GLU A 130 -11.75 18.32 2.82
N LEU A 131 -12.61 18.97 3.59
CA LEU A 131 -13.05 20.34 3.32
C LEU A 131 -11.94 21.37 3.48
N VAL A 132 -11.09 21.22 4.51
CA VAL A 132 -9.91 22.06 4.68
C VAL A 132 -8.96 21.85 3.50
N ARG A 133 -8.67 20.61 3.11
CA ARG A 133 -7.81 20.34 1.93
C ARG A 133 -8.40 20.94 0.65
N ALA A 134 -9.70 20.79 0.42
CA ALA A 134 -10.39 21.36 -0.73
C ALA A 134 -10.40 22.90 -0.74
N SER A 135 -10.25 23.55 0.42
CA SER A 135 -10.13 24.99 0.54
C SER A 135 -8.69 25.51 0.40
N TRP A 136 -7.67 24.66 0.60
CA TRP A 136 -6.27 25.08 0.77
C TRP A 136 -5.35 24.68 -0.39
N VAL A 137 -5.66 23.59 -1.09
CA VAL A 137 -4.64 22.84 -1.87
C VAL A 137 -4.09 23.56 -3.11
N GLU A 138 -4.62 24.70 -3.56
CA GLU A 138 -4.03 25.40 -4.71
C GLU A 138 -2.95 26.44 -4.38
N LEU A 139 -2.79 26.94 -3.13
CA LEU A 139 -2.04 28.20 -2.93
C LEU A 139 -0.96 28.28 -1.84
N GLU A 140 -0.97 27.49 -0.76
CA GLU A 140 0.04 27.64 0.32
C GLU A 140 0.68 26.35 0.85
N LEU A 141 0.29 25.17 0.36
CA LEU A 141 0.88 23.88 0.75
C LEU A 141 1.92 23.35 -0.24
N GLU A 142 2.60 24.24 -0.98
CA GLU A 142 3.88 23.87 -1.59
C GLU A 142 4.78 23.37 -0.45
N SER A 143 5.09 22.07 -0.48
CA SER A 143 5.98 21.48 0.50
C SER A 143 7.30 22.26 0.50
N PRO A 144 7.97 22.44 1.66
CA PRO A 144 9.32 23.02 1.71
C PRO A 144 10.34 22.35 0.76
N ARG A 145 10.01 21.13 0.29
CA ARG A 145 10.77 20.36 -0.69
C ARG A 145 10.74 20.93 -2.11
N GLU A 146 9.69 21.66 -2.50
CA GLU A 146 9.62 22.29 -3.83
C GLU A 146 10.40 23.60 -3.90
N GLN A 147 10.45 24.37 -2.81
CA GLN A 147 11.21 25.63 -2.77
C GLN A 147 12.74 25.45 -2.84
N GLN A 148 13.26 24.25 -2.56
CA GLN A 148 14.70 23.96 -2.72
C GLN A 148 15.12 23.64 -4.16
N THR A 149 14.18 23.50 -5.11
CA THR A 149 14.51 23.17 -6.52
C THR A 149 14.25 24.31 -7.50
N ALA A 150 13.83 25.49 -7.01
CA ALA A 150 13.69 26.67 -7.86
C ALA A 150 15.08 27.25 -8.21
N ALA A 151 15.69 26.72 -9.27
CA ALA A 151 16.89 27.28 -9.87
C ALA A 151 16.68 28.76 -10.27
N PRO A 152 17.72 29.61 -10.19
CA PRO A 152 17.62 31.02 -10.56
C PRO A 152 17.18 31.16 -12.02
N ARG A 153 16.10 31.92 -12.24
CA ARG A 153 15.59 32.25 -13.58
C ARG A 153 16.68 32.98 -14.38
N ALA A 154 17.33 32.25 -15.28
CA ALA A 154 18.21 32.82 -16.28
C ALA A 154 17.37 33.61 -17.31
N SER A 155 17.91 34.75 -17.72
CA SER A 155 17.32 35.71 -18.63
C SER A 155 16.97 35.11 -20.00
N THR A 156 15.84 35.55 -20.52
CA THR A 156 15.19 35.21 -21.79
C THR A 156 16.11 35.40 -23.01
N PRO A 157 16.22 34.41 -23.91
CA PRO A 157 16.44 34.66 -25.33
C PRO A 157 15.21 34.28 -26.19
N ALA A 158 15.19 34.89 -27.38
CA ALA A 158 14.08 35.10 -28.31
C ALA A 158 13.34 33.84 -28.84
N PRO A 159 12.11 34.00 -29.36
CA PRO A 159 11.25 32.88 -29.74
C PRO A 159 11.50 32.46 -31.19
N ASP A 160 12.07 31.27 -31.41
CA ASP A 160 12.05 30.68 -32.75
C ASP A 160 12.27 29.15 -32.79
N VAL A 161 11.57 28.36 -31.96
CA VAL A 161 11.37 26.91 -32.19
C VAL A 161 10.08 26.41 -31.50
N VAL A 162 8.89 26.74 -32.02
CA VAL A 162 7.60 26.34 -31.39
C VAL A 162 7.06 24.97 -31.89
N HIS A 163 7.85 24.18 -32.63
CA HIS A 163 7.38 22.87 -33.12
C HIS A 163 8.22 21.64 -32.73
N ARG A 164 9.10 21.73 -31.73
CA ARG A 164 9.81 20.53 -31.20
C ARG A 164 9.74 20.32 -29.68
N VAL A 165 9.07 21.18 -28.91
CA VAL A 165 9.18 21.15 -27.44
C VAL A 165 8.20 20.20 -26.75
N ASN A 166 7.22 19.60 -27.46
CA ASN A 166 6.31 18.61 -26.85
C ASN A 166 6.80 17.15 -26.91
N GLN A 167 8.05 16.89 -27.30
CA GLN A 167 8.64 15.54 -27.23
C GLN A 167 9.60 15.35 -26.04
N ASP A 168 10.04 16.44 -25.39
CA ASP A 168 10.92 16.36 -24.21
C ASP A 168 10.15 16.23 -22.88
N SER A 169 8.82 16.14 -22.94
CA SER A 169 7.97 15.78 -21.80
C SER A 169 7.66 14.29 -21.73
N ILE A 170 8.44 13.44 -22.40
CA ILE A 170 8.65 12.06 -21.92
C ILE A 170 9.45 12.23 -20.64
N GLY A 171 8.73 12.57 -19.56
CA GLY A 171 9.28 12.70 -18.23
C GLY A 171 10.12 11.45 -18.03
N THR A 172 11.41 11.66 -17.77
CA THR A 172 12.27 10.63 -17.22
C THR A 172 11.54 10.14 -15.99
N ALA A 173 10.76 9.07 -16.13
CA ALA A 173 10.09 8.40 -15.04
C ALA A 173 11.22 8.08 -14.10
N ALA A 174 11.33 8.85 -13.02
CA ALA A 174 12.40 8.68 -12.05
C ALA A 174 12.39 7.18 -11.73
N ALA A 175 13.57 6.57 -11.86
CA ALA A 175 13.75 5.13 -11.71
C ALA A 175 13.39 4.72 -10.28
N GLY A 176 12.09 4.63 -10.00
CA GLY A 176 11.52 4.47 -8.68
C GLY A 176 11.58 3.01 -8.29
N LEU A 177 12.05 2.76 -7.08
CA LEU A 177 12.02 1.45 -6.47
C LEU A 177 10.64 1.28 -5.85
N ARG A 178 9.95 0.20 -6.20
CA ARG A 178 8.70 -0.18 -5.54
C ARG A 178 8.94 -1.40 -4.67
N ILE A 179 8.40 -1.35 -3.46
CA ILE A 179 8.45 -2.44 -2.51
C ILE A 179 7.02 -2.77 -2.12
N ASP A 180 6.64 -4.04 -2.15
CA ASP A 180 5.30 -4.46 -1.75
C ASP A 180 5.31 -5.80 -1.00
N VAL A 181 4.30 -5.98 -0.16
CA VAL A 181 4.03 -7.24 0.54
C VAL A 181 2.72 -7.80 0.01
N ARG A 182 2.73 -9.04 -0.46
CA ARG A 182 1.55 -9.69 -1.07
C ARG A 182 1.17 -10.95 -0.32
N GLY A 183 -0.12 -11.22 -0.23
CA GLY A 183 -0.65 -12.57 -0.06
C GLY A 183 -0.75 -13.26 -1.41
N ALA A 184 -0.39 -14.54 -1.47
CA ALA A 184 -0.35 -15.34 -2.69
C ALA A 184 -1.25 -16.58 -2.55
N PHE A 185 -1.97 -16.88 -3.63
CA PHE A 185 -2.77 -18.09 -3.84
C PHE A 185 -2.32 -18.76 -5.13
N GLU A 186 -2.07 -20.07 -5.09
CA GLU A 186 -1.60 -20.85 -6.23
C GLU A 186 -2.31 -22.19 -6.27
N PHE A 187 -2.82 -22.56 -7.44
CA PHE A 187 -3.42 -23.87 -7.70
C PHE A 187 -2.63 -24.57 -8.80
N TYR A 188 -2.19 -25.79 -8.55
CA TYR A 188 -1.45 -26.61 -9.51
C TYR A 188 -2.34 -27.76 -10.01
N ALA A 189 -2.30 -28.04 -11.30
CA ALA A 189 -3.06 -29.14 -11.91
C ALA A 189 -2.69 -30.52 -11.34
N GLY A 190 -1.51 -30.66 -10.74
CA GLY A 190 -1.11 -31.82 -9.94
C GLY A 190 -1.87 -32.01 -8.62
N GLY A 191 -2.81 -31.11 -8.28
CA GLY A 191 -3.73 -31.26 -7.14
C GLY A 191 -3.36 -30.45 -5.91
N GLN A 192 -2.18 -29.83 -5.87
CA GLN A 192 -1.78 -28.98 -4.75
C GLN A 192 -2.34 -27.55 -4.87
N THR A 193 -2.81 -27.01 -3.74
CA THR A 193 -3.16 -25.60 -3.59
C THR A 193 -2.29 -24.99 -2.51
N HIS A 194 -1.60 -23.89 -2.81
CA HIS A 194 -0.69 -23.22 -1.89
C HIS A 194 -1.20 -21.83 -1.52
N LEU A 195 -0.95 -21.45 -0.28
CA LEU A 195 -1.17 -20.11 0.26
C LEU A 195 0.13 -19.59 0.85
N GLY A 196 0.38 -18.29 0.75
CA GLY A 196 1.51 -17.69 1.43
C GLY A 196 1.61 -16.20 1.20
N GLY A 197 2.82 -15.67 1.26
CA GLY A 197 3.04 -14.28 0.93
C GLY A 197 4.45 -14.02 0.43
N ASP A 198 4.59 -12.90 -0.25
CA ASP A 198 5.83 -12.47 -0.90
C ASP A 198 6.23 -11.07 -0.42
N LEU A 199 7.53 -10.85 -0.31
CA LEU A 199 8.11 -9.52 -0.41
C LEU A 199 8.55 -9.32 -1.86
N THR A 200 8.03 -8.28 -2.51
CA THR A 200 8.35 -7.94 -3.90
C THR A 200 9.16 -6.65 -3.96
N LEU A 201 10.17 -6.65 -4.82
CA LEU A 201 10.94 -5.48 -5.23
C LEU A 201 10.75 -5.28 -6.73
N ARG A 202 10.45 -4.07 -7.17
CA ARG A 202 10.29 -3.73 -8.59
C ARG A 202 11.08 -2.48 -8.92
N GLN A 203 11.86 -2.55 -9.98
CA GLN A 203 12.66 -1.45 -10.49
C GLN A 203 12.24 -1.16 -11.93
N ASN A 204 11.79 0.07 -12.20
CA ASN A 204 11.58 0.51 -13.58
C ASN A 204 12.95 0.65 -14.25
N LEU A 205 13.11 0.03 -15.42
CA LEU A 205 14.31 0.13 -16.26
C LEU A 205 14.18 1.25 -17.30
N THR A 206 12.96 1.43 -17.80
CA THR A 206 12.52 2.51 -18.70
C THR A 206 11.19 3.06 -18.18
N GLY A 207 10.50 3.92 -18.95
CA GLY A 207 9.18 4.43 -18.57
C GLY A 207 8.16 3.31 -18.27
N ASP A 208 8.10 2.30 -19.14
CA ASP A 208 7.05 1.27 -19.09
C ASP A 208 7.59 -0.13 -18.79
N LEU A 209 8.87 -0.40 -19.09
CA LEU A 209 9.51 -1.69 -18.85
C LEU A 209 10.31 -1.66 -17.54
N GLY A 210 10.17 -2.72 -16.74
CA GLY A 210 10.98 -2.92 -15.55
C GLY A 210 11.27 -4.38 -15.21
N LEU A 211 12.04 -4.55 -14.15
CA LEU A 211 12.46 -5.84 -13.59
C LEU A 211 11.98 -5.94 -12.16
N GLY A 212 11.48 -7.11 -11.78
CA GLY A 212 11.04 -7.39 -10.43
C GLY A 212 11.56 -8.71 -9.88
N PHE A 213 11.60 -8.76 -8.54
CA PHE A 213 11.99 -9.91 -7.75
C PHE A 213 10.97 -10.11 -6.65
N ALA A 214 10.54 -11.35 -6.43
CA ALA A 214 9.70 -11.71 -5.29
C ALA A 214 10.33 -12.87 -4.51
N LEU A 215 10.16 -12.89 -3.19
CA LEU A 215 10.61 -13.97 -2.32
C LEU A 215 9.57 -14.23 -1.24
N GLY A 216 9.21 -15.50 -1.04
CA GLY A 216 8.17 -15.80 -0.08
C GLY A 216 8.00 -17.29 0.27
N PRO A 217 7.54 -17.59 1.50
CA PRO A 217 7.10 -18.93 1.87
C PRO A 217 5.71 -19.24 1.33
N ARG A 218 5.42 -20.53 1.20
CA ARG A 218 4.14 -21.13 0.83
C ARG A 218 3.84 -22.34 1.72
N LEU A 219 2.57 -22.47 2.09
CA LEU A 219 2.01 -23.61 2.78
C LEU A 219 0.95 -24.22 1.87
N ALA A 220 1.06 -25.51 1.59
CA ALA A 220 0.01 -26.22 0.90
C ALA A 220 -1.17 -26.49 1.81
N LEU A 221 -2.37 -26.45 1.23
CA LEU A 221 -3.56 -27.00 1.87
C LEU A 221 -3.42 -28.51 1.96
N ARG A 222 -3.76 -29.06 3.13
CA ARG A 222 -3.67 -30.49 3.42
C ARG A 222 -4.53 -31.28 2.45
N ASP A 223 -3.89 -32.18 1.70
CA ASP A 223 -4.60 -33.12 0.84
C ASP A 223 -4.81 -34.43 1.61
N THR A 224 -6.04 -34.94 1.63
CA THR A 224 -6.42 -36.12 2.41
C THR A 224 -6.95 -37.20 1.49
N SER A 225 -6.44 -38.42 1.65
CA SER A 225 -6.81 -39.58 0.86
C SER A 225 -7.02 -40.81 1.75
N ARG A 226 -7.47 -41.91 1.16
CA ARG A 226 -7.54 -43.22 1.85
C ARG A 226 -6.17 -43.75 2.28
N LEU A 227 -5.07 -43.19 1.78
CA LEU A 227 -3.70 -43.60 2.07
C LEU A 227 -3.02 -42.69 3.11
N GLY A 228 -3.76 -41.72 3.68
CA GLY A 228 -3.24 -40.74 4.62
C GLY A 228 -3.32 -39.32 4.06
N SER A 229 -2.60 -38.41 4.69
CA SER A 229 -2.58 -37.00 4.29
C SER A 229 -1.20 -36.54 3.89
N VAL A 230 -1.13 -35.60 2.96
CA VAL A 230 0.09 -34.95 2.52
C VAL A 230 -0.07 -33.44 2.65
N ASP A 231 0.92 -32.83 3.29
CA ASP A 231 1.13 -31.39 3.38
C ASP A 231 2.42 -31.04 2.63
N ALA A 232 2.56 -29.79 2.21
CA ALA A 232 3.80 -29.31 1.59
C ALA A 232 4.16 -27.90 2.08
N LYS A 233 5.46 -27.64 2.16
CA LYS A 233 6.02 -26.32 2.43
C LYS A 233 6.95 -25.96 1.28
N LEU A 234 6.85 -24.75 0.78
CA LEU A 234 7.66 -24.26 -0.32
C LEU A 234 8.28 -22.91 0.06
N MET A 235 9.56 -22.74 -0.22
CA MET A 235 10.21 -21.42 -0.27
C MET A 235 10.48 -21.11 -1.73
N ALA A 236 9.91 -20.02 -2.23
CA ALA A 236 9.98 -19.66 -3.65
C ALA A 236 10.57 -18.27 -3.83
N GLY A 237 11.42 -18.14 -4.85
CA GLY A 237 11.90 -16.88 -5.39
C GLY A 237 11.47 -16.74 -6.85
N GLU A 238 11.09 -15.55 -7.25
CA GLU A 238 10.64 -15.24 -8.60
C GLU A 238 11.42 -14.05 -9.16
N THR A 239 11.79 -14.12 -10.43
CA THR A 239 12.32 -12.99 -11.20
C THR A 239 11.43 -12.80 -12.41
N PHE A 240 11.00 -11.57 -12.66
CA PHE A 240 10.06 -11.26 -13.71
C PHE A 240 10.37 -9.93 -14.39
N LEU A 241 10.06 -9.85 -15.67
CA LEU A 241 9.95 -8.58 -16.38
C LEU A 241 8.50 -8.12 -16.30
N PHE A 242 8.30 -6.82 -16.15
CA PHE A 242 6.98 -6.22 -16.23
C PHE A 242 6.97 -5.12 -17.27
N LEU A 243 5.86 -5.05 -18.01
CA LEU A 243 5.53 -3.99 -18.94
C LEU A 243 4.24 -3.36 -18.47
N ASP A 244 4.29 -2.10 -18.08
CA ASP A 244 3.08 -1.34 -17.81
C ASP A 244 2.38 -1.04 -19.15
N LEU A 245 1.12 -1.43 -19.26
CA LEU A 245 0.28 -1.28 -20.45
C LEU A 245 -0.53 0.01 -20.43
N LEU A 246 -0.93 0.44 -19.23
CA LEU A 246 -1.68 1.67 -19.00
C LEU A 246 -1.18 2.35 -17.72
N HIS A 247 -0.95 3.66 -17.80
CA HIS A 247 -0.61 4.50 -16.66
C HIS A 247 -1.60 5.65 -16.51
N GLY A 248 -2.27 5.66 -15.36
CA GLY A 248 -2.98 6.82 -14.85
C GLY A 248 -2.49 7.14 -13.43
N GLU A 249 -2.96 8.27 -12.89
CA GLU A 249 -2.61 8.70 -11.54
C GLU A 249 -3.08 7.69 -10.48
N MET A 250 -4.31 7.21 -10.62
CA MET A 250 -4.94 6.27 -9.69
C MET A 250 -4.77 4.80 -10.04
N LEU A 251 -4.45 4.48 -11.30
CA LEU A 251 -4.52 3.12 -11.81
C LEU A 251 -3.35 2.82 -12.74
N ARG A 252 -2.69 1.69 -12.54
CA ARG A 252 -1.71 1.14 -13.49
C ARG A 252 -2.09 -0.29 -13.84
N LEU A 253 -2.18 -0.59 -15.12
CA LEU A 253 -2.37 -1.94 -15.62
C LEU A 253 -1.06 -2.40 -16.23
N GLY A 254 -0.58 -3.59 -15.86
CA GLY A 254 0.67 -4.14 -16.35
C GLY A 254 0.56 -5.61 -16.74
N TRP A 255 1.51 -6.04 -17.55
CA TRP A 255 1.73 -7.43 -17.92
C TRP A 255 3.08 -7.89 -17.37
N GLU A 256 3.13 -9.12 -16.88
CA GLU A 256 4.31 -9.69 -16.25
C GLU A 256 4.64 -11.05 -16.89
N VAL A 257 5.93 -11.30 -17.08
CA VAL A 257 6.46 -12.59 -17.52
C VAL A 257 7.69 -12.91 -16.70
N GLY A 258 7.73 -14.10 -16.11
CA GLY A 258 8.76 -14.45 -15.17
C GLY A 258 9.00 -15.94 -15.02
N VAL A 259 10.00 -16.24 -14.20
CA VAL A 259 10.35 -17.60 -13.80
C VAL A 259 10.46 -17.65 -12.28
N ARG A 260 9.81 -18.65 -11.70
CA ARG A 260 9.85 -18.94 -10.27
C ARG A 260 10.64 -20.21 -10.01
N GLY A 261 11.60 -20.13 -9.11
CA GLY A 261 12.36 -21.26 -8.59
C GLY A 261 12.09 -21.47 -7.11
N GLY A 262 12.15 -22.71 -6.62
CA GLY A 262 11.98 -22.96 -5.19
C GLY A 262 12.36 -24.36 -4.74
N LEU A 263 12.24 -24.58 -3.43
CA LEU A 263 12.41 -25.88 -2.80
C LEU A 263 11.10 -26.27 -2.13
N VAL A 264 10.50 -27.38 -2.57
CA VAL A 264 9.30 -27.94 -1.97
C VAL A 264 9.65 -29.14 -1.10
N ARG A 265 9.08 -29.17 0.11
CA ARG A 265 9.20 -30.26 1.07
C ARG A 265 7.81 -30.82 1.36
N PHE A 266 7.63 -32.09 1.05
CA PHE A 266 6.42 -32.82 1.42
C PHE A 266 6.55 -33.40 2.83
N GLU A 267 5.50 -33.24 3.61
CA GLU A 267 5.31 -33.87 4.91
C GLU A 267 4.08 -34.76 4.80
N SER A 268 4.13 -35.96 5.36
CA SER A 268 3.04 -36.92 5.24
C SER A 268 2.77 -37.63 6.54
N ASP A 269 1.50 -37.94 6.74
CA ASP A 269 1.02 -38.84 7.79
C ASP A 269 0.37 -40.05 7.11
N PRO A 270 1.18 -41.06 6.70
CA PRO A 270 0.69 -42.15 5.89
C PRO A 270 0.00 -43.23 6.72
N THR A 271 -1.09 -43.78 6.20
CA THR A 271 -1.57 -45.10 6.64
C THR A 271 -0.72 -46.17 5.93
N SER A 272 -0.01 -46.98 6.72
CA SER A 272 1.00 -48.01 6.33
C SER A 272 1.31 -48.21 4.82
N GLY A 273 2.57 -47.98 4.44
CA GLY A 273 3.13 -48.35 3.13
C GLY A 273 3.21 -47.25 2.07
N ALA A 274 3.20 -45.97 2.48
CA ALA A 274 3.53 -44.86 1.57
C ALA A 274 4.98 -44.41 1.76
N GLU A 275 5.65 -44.08 0.65
CA GLU A 275 6.97 -43.47 0.63
C GLU A 275 6.83 -42.02 0.19
N VAL A 276 7.58 -41.10 0.82
CA VAL A 276 7.50 -39.67 0.50
C VAL A 276 8.87 -39.14 0.14
N THR A 277 8.95 -38.53 -1.05
CA THR A 277 10.11 -37.73 -1.48
C THR A 277 10.18 -36.47 -0.63
N ARG A 278 11.26 -36.35 0.16
CA ARG A 278 11.34 -35.32 1.22
C ARG A 278 11.64 -33.91 0.72
N SER A 279 12.23 -33.75 -0.45
CA SER A 279 12.56 -32.43 -1.00
C SER A 279 12.81 -32.51 -2.49
N ALA A 280 12.30 -31.54 -3.25
CA ALA A 280 12.56 -31.42 -4.68
C ALA A 280 12.67 -29.94 -5.07
N GLY A 281 13.42 -29.69 -6.15
CA GLY A 281 13.44 -28.39 -6.79
C GLY A 281 12.13 -28.14 -7.54
N LEU A 282 11.72 -26.88 -7.58
CA LEU A 282 10.59 -26.39 -8.37
C LEU A 282 11.09 -25.34 -9.35
N LEU A 283 10.62 -25.41 -10.60
CA LEU A 283 10.80 -24.36 -11.61
C LEU A 283 9.50 -24.17 -12.38
N VAL A 284 8.98 -22.94 -12.41
CA VAL A 284 7.73 -22.58 -13.09
C VAL A 284 7.97 -21.37 -13.99
N ALA A 285 7.54 -21.45 -15.25
CA ALA A 285 7.45 -20.30 -16.14
C ALA A 285 6.05 -19.67 -16.02
N LYS A 286 5.96 -18.34 -15.92
CA LYS A 286 4.72 -17.65 -15.54
C LYS A 286 4.44 -16.44 -16.42
N THR A 287 3.15 -16.14 -16.58
CA THR A 287 2.69 -14.87 -17.12
C THR A 287 1.43 -14.40 -16.39
N SER A 288 1.31 -13.10 -16.15
CA SER A 288 0.19 -12.53 -15.40
C SER A 288 -0.14 -11.10 -15.81
N ILE A 289 -1.34 -10.67 -15.43
CA ILE A 289 -1.80 -9.28 -15.53
C ILE A 289 -1.87 -8.72 -14.12
N GLY A 290 -1.27 -7.54 -13.94
CA GLY A 290 -1.23 -6.81 -12.68
C GLY A 290 -2.05 -5.52 -12.76
N LEU A 291 -2.71 -5.17 -11.67
CA LEU A 291 -3.43 -3.92 -11.47
C LEU A 291 -2.93 -3.28 -10.18
N ASP A 292 -2.30 -2.11 -10.29
CA ASP A 292 -1.93 -1.30 -9.13
C ASP A 292 -2.93 -0.14 -9.00
N LEU A 293 -3.60 -0.04 -7.85
CA LEU A 293 -4.51 1.05 -7.50
C LEU A 293 -3.81 1.97 -6.50
N ALA A 294 -3.51 3.20 -6.92
CA ALA A 294 -2.92 4.19 -6.02
C ALA A 294 -3.93 4.55 -4.93
N LEU A 295 -3.48 4.45 -3.68
CA LEU A 295 -4.23 4.93 -2.52
C LEU A 295 -3.86 6.40 -2.25
N ASP A 296 -2.59 6.74 -2.44
CA ASP A 296 -2.05 8.09 -2.46
C ASP A 296 -0.77 8.15 -3.33
N THR A 297 0.06 9.18 -3.17
CA THR A 297 1.31 9.35 -3.92
C THR A 297 2.38 8.30 -3.57
N THR A 298 2.31 7.71 -2.38
CA THR A 298 3.27 6.77 -1.80
C THR A 298 2.76 5.34 -1.85
N TRP A 299 1.51 5.10 -1.49
CA TRP A 299 0.93 3.78 -1.28
C TRP A 299 0.02 3.34 -2.42
N TYR A 300 0.05 2.04 -2.71
CA TYR A 300 -0.83 1.42 -3.69
C TYR A 300 -1.26 0.01 -3.27
N LEU A 301 -2.46 -0.38 -3.66
CA LEU A 301 -2.94 -1.75 -3.60
C LEU A 301 -2.55 -2.47 -4.89
N ALA A 302 -1.88 -3.61 -4.77
CA ALA A 302 -1.45 -4.43 -5.90
C ALA A 302 -2.32 -5.67 -6.02
N LEU A 303 -2.92 -5.89 -7.19
CA LEU A 303 -3.61 -7.12 -7.55
C LEU A 303 -2.89 -7.76 -8.73
N ASN A 304 -2.73 -9.07 -8.72
CA ASN A 304 -2.15 -9.78 -9.87
C ASN A 304 -2.84 -11.13 -10.04
N ALA A 305 -3.09 -11.55 -11.27
CA ALA A 305 -3.61 -12.86 -11.60
C ALA A 305 -3.01 -13.37 -12.90
N GLY A 306 -2.79 -14.68 -12.99
CA GLY A 306 -2.16 -15.26 -14.17
C GLY A 306 -2.11 -16.77 -14.18
N VAL A 307 -1.32 -17.26 -15.13
CA VAL A 307 -1.11 -18.69 -15.36
C VAL A 307 0.39 -19.00 -15.39
N GLY A 308 0.74 -20.24 -15.07
CA GLY A 308 2.09 -20.74 -15.16
C GLY A 308 2.14 -22.18 -15.65
N HIS A 309 3.34 -22.63 -15.98
CA HIS A 309 3.60 -24.02 -16.33
C HIS A 309 4.84 -24.51 -15.60
N THR A 310 4.68 -25.62 -14.87
CA THR A 310 5.76 -26.24 -14.11
C THR A 310 6.71 -26.98 -15.06
N LEU A 311 7.92 -26.46 -15.19
CA LEU A 311 9.00 -27.04 -16.00
C LEU A 311 9.73 -28.15 -15.24
N VAL A 312 9.92 -27.94 -13.93
CA VAL A 312 10.48 -28.92 -13.00
C VAL A 312 9.55 -28.94 -11.81
N GLY A 313 8.84 -30.04 -11.62
CA GLY A 313 7.85 -30.19 -10.57
C GLY A 313 8.25 -31.21 -9.53
N ALA A 314 7.38 -31.39 -8.54
CA ALA A 314 7.54 -32.42 -7.55
C ALA A 314 6.20 -33.06 -7.21
N THR A 315 6.22 -34.37 -7.02
CA THR A 315 5.02 -35.18 -6.81
C THR A 315 5.20 -36.06 -5.59
N ALA A 316 4.17 -36.16 -4.75
CA ALA A 316 4.07 -37.18 -3.72
C ALA A 316 3.41 -38.43 -4.32
N THR A 317 4.04 -39.59 -4.12
CA THR A 317 3.58 -40.86 -4.69
C THR A 317 3.27 -41.88 -3.59
N GLY A 318 2.20 -42.65 -3.74
CA GLY A 318 1.87 -43.77 -2.84
C GLY A 318 1.57 -45.02 -3.65
N ARG A 319 2.22 -46.15 -3.30
CA ARG A 319 2.07 -47.44 -4.02
C ARG A 319 2.33 -47.33 -5.54
N GLY A 320 3.32 -46.53 -5.93
CA GLY A 320 3.68 -46.32 -7.34
C GLY A 320 2.71 -45.44 -8.13
N ARG A 321 1.74 -44.78 -7.49
CA ARG A 321 0.83 -43.83 -8.14
C ARG A 321 1.05 -42.42 -7.57
N GLU A 322 0.95 -41.42 -8.43
CA GLU A 322 0.91 -40.01 -8.01
C GLU A 322 -0.35 -39.76 -7.18
N LEU A 323 -0.17 -39.16 -6.00
CA LEU A 323 -1.27 -38.75 -5.12
C LEU A 323 -1.59 -37.28 -5.35
N THR A 324 -0.55 -36.44 -5.33
CA THR A 324 -0.66 -34.99 -5.44
C THR A 324 0.70 -34.41 -5.82
N GLY A 325 0.74 -33.21 -6.38
CA GLY A 325 1.98 -32.62 -6.84
C GLY A 325 1.89 -31.14 -7.18
N VAL A 326 3.06 -30.51 -7.13
CA VAL A 326 3.32 -29.19 -7.71
C VAL A 326 3.80 -29.44 -9.14
N SER A 327 2.86 -29.71 -10.04
CA SER A 327 3.11 -30.12 -11.42
C SER A 327 2.02 -29.60 -12.37
N GLY A 328 2.33 -29.54 -13.67
CA GLY A 328 1.37 -29.16 -14.71
C GLY A 328 1.13 -27.65 -14.84
N LEU A 329 -0.13 -27.27 -15.06
CA LEU A 329 -0.56 -25.87 -15.15
C LEU A 329 -0.70 -25.27 -13.74
N GLU A 330 -0.24 -24.05 -13.55
CA GLU A 330 -0.48 -23.22 -12.36
C GLU A 330 -1.51 -22.14 -12.68
N LEU A 331 -2.51 -21.96 -11.83
CA LEU A 331 -3.31 -20.74 -11.74
C LEU A 331 -2.88 -19.99 -10.49
N HIS A 332 -2.64 -18.69 -10.59
CA HIS A 332 -2.23 -17.91 -9.44
C HIS A 332 -2.91 -16.56 -9.37
N SER A 333 -3.03 -16.07 -8.14
CA SER A 333 -3.45 -14.71 -7.84
C SER A 333 -2.74 -14.19 -6.61
N SER A 334 -2.52 -12.88 -6.55
CA SER A 334 -2.00 -12.22 -5.38
C SER A 334 -2.68 -10.88 -5.12
N LEU A 335 -2.68 -10.48 -3.86
CA LEU A 335 -3.19 -9.20 -3.37
C LEU A 335 -2.17 -8.65 -2.39
N GLY A 336 -1.76 -7.39 -2.53
CA GLY A 336 -0.77 -6.79 -1.66
C GLY A 336 -0.87 -5.29 -1.50
N LEU A 337 -0.07 -4.76 -0.60
CA LEU A 337 0.10 -3.34 -0.36
C LEU A 337 1.56 -2.97 -0.60
N GLY A 338 1.79 -1.90 -1.34
CA GLY A 338 3.12 -1.45 -1.71
C GLY A 338 3.35 0.04 -1.54
N GLY A 339 4.63 0.41 -1.40
CA GLY A 339 5.12 1.78 -1.37
C GLY A 339 5.99 2.10 -2.58
N ARG A 340 5.98 3.37 -3.01
CA ARG A 340 6.86 3.96 -4.03
C ARG A 340 7.96 4.76 -3.34
N TRP A 341 9.22 4.51 -3.70
CA TRP A 341 10.42 5.12 -3.12
C TRP A 341 11.37 5.64 -4.21
#